data_AF-A0A0C2ZKA2-F1
#
_entry.id   AF-A0A0C2ZKA2-F1
#
_cell.length_a   1.000
_cell.length_b   1.000
_cell.length_c   1.000
_cell.angle_alpha   90.00
_cell.angle_beta   90.00
_cell.angle_gamma   90.00
#
_symmetry.space_group_name_H-M   'P 1'
#
loop_
_entity.id
_entity.type
_entity.pdbx_description
1 polymer ?
#
loop_
_entity_poly.entity_id
_entity_poly.type
_entity_poly.pdbx_seq_one_letter_code
_entity_poly.pdbx_strand_id
1 'polypeptide(L)' 'MSARTTVTLEDELLKLLKLKAIETSSTVSALINEILYDVFQEDSQDLLAFKERENEATVSFESFLEELKADGRL' A
#
# COMPACT_ATOMS: atom_id res chain seq x y z
N MET A 1 -11.58 -14.47 -6.74
CA MET A 1 -12.77 -14.09 -7.55
C MET A 1 -12.30 -13.08 -8.60
N SER A 2 -12.88 -13.08 -9.81
CA SER A 2 -12.51 -12.13 -10.88
C SER A 2 -13.68 -11.20 -11.17
N ALA A 3 -13.49 -9.90 -11.06
CA ALA A 3 -14.44 -8.88 -11.47
C ALA A 3 -13.99 -8.25 -12.80
N ARG A 4 -14.92 -8.02 -13.72
CA ARG A 4 -14.63 -7.34 -14.99
C ARG A 4 -15.01 -5.87 -14.86
N THR A 5 -14.03 -5.00 -15.11
CA THR A 5 -14.20 -3.54 -15.09
C THR A 5 -13.58 -2.95 -16.36
N THR A 6 -14.17 -1.86 -16.84
CA THR A 6 -13.60 -1.05 -17.93
C THR A 6 -12.99 0.21 -17.31
N VAL A 7 -11.73 0.50 -17.65
CA VAL A 7 -11.05 1.74 -17.26
C VAL A 7 -10.61 2.50 -18.50
N THR A 8 -10.69 3.82 -18.45
CA THR A 8 -10.14 4.70 -19.48
C THR A 8 -8.71 5.07 -19.09
N LEU A 9 -7.76 4.89 -20.01
CA LEU A 9 -6.35 5.22 -19.82
C LEU A 9 -5.93 6.28 -20.84
N GLU A 10 -4.93 7.08 -20.49
CA GLU A 10 -4.26 7.94 -21.44
C GLU A 10 -3.57 7.12 -22.53
N ASP A 11 -3.56 7.63 -23.77
CA ASP A 11 -3.02 6.91 -24.92
C ASP A 11 -1.54 6.54 -24.76
N GLU A 12 -0.75 7.44 -24.16
CA GLU A 12 0.67 7.19 -23.89
C GLU A 12 0.86 6.10 -22.84
N LEU A 13 0.08 6.15 -21.76
CA LEU A 13 0.11 5.13 -20.72
C LEU A 13 -0.25 3.75 -21.25
N LEU A 14 -1.30 3.64 -22.09
CA LEU A 14 -1.69 2.38 -22.70
C LEU A 14 -0.59 1.81 -23.60
N LYS A 15 0.15 2.66 -24.34
CA LYS A 15 1.29 2.22 -25.16
C LYS A 15 2.42 1.66 -24.31
N LEU A 16 2.78 2.34 -23.22
CA LEU A 16 3.81 1.89 -22.29
C LEU A 16 3.42 0.57 -21.61
N LEU A 17 2.17 0.44 -21.16
CA LEU A 17 1.66 -0.80 -20.56
C LEU A 17 1.67 -1.97 -21.54
N LYS A 18 1.32 -1.73 -22.82
CA LYS A 18 1.41 -2.77 -23.87
C LYS A 18 2.85 -3.21 -24.11
N LEU A 19 3.79 -2.27 -24.15
CA LEU A 19 5.21 -2.60 -24.29
C LEU A 19 5.69 -3.44 -23.10
N LYS A 20 5.32 -3.03 -21.87
CA LYS A 20 5.69 -3.75 -20.66
C LYS A 20 5.09 -5.16 -20.63
N ALA A 21 3.83 -5.32 -21.06
CA ALA A 21 3.17 -6.61 -21.14
C ALA A 21 3.89 -7.59 -22.09
N ILE A 22 4.39 -7.08 -23.22
CA ILE A 22 5.18 -7.89 -24.16
C ILE A 22 6.52 -8.27 -23.52
N GLU A 23 7.23 -7.30 -22.94
CA GLU A 23 8.52 -7.50 -22.27
C GLU A 23 8.43 -8.56 -21.15
N THR A 24 7.35 -8.53 -20.36
CA THR A 24 7.15 -9.43 -19.22
C THR A 24 6.37 -10.70 -19.56
N SER A 25 5.98 -10.91 -20.82
CA SER A 25 5.09 -12.01 -21.23
C SER A 25 3.80 -12.08 -20.38
N SER A 26 3.27 -10.91 -20.04
CA SER A 26 2.06 -10.74 -19.22
C SER A 26 0.94 -10.08 -20.04
N THR A 27 -0.16 -9.75 -19.38
CA THR A 27 -1.28 -8.99 -19.97
C THR A 27 -1.36 -7.60 -19.35
N VAL A 28 -1.90 -6.63 -20.09
CA VAL A 28 -2.13 -5.27 -19.56
C VAL A 28 -3.02 -5.31 -18.31
N SER A 29 -4.05 -6.15 -18.29
CA SER A 29 -4.92 -6.32 -17.12
C SER A 29 -4.18 -6.91 -15.91
N ALA A 30 -3.26 -7.86 -16.12
CA ALA A 30 -2.47 -8.44 -15.04
C ALA A 30 -1.52 -7.40 -14.45
N LEU A 31 -0.81 -6.65 -15.30
CA LEU A 31 0.09 -5.57 -14.86
C LEU A 31 -0.65 -4.49 -14.06
N ILE A 32 -1.82 -4.04 -14.55
CA ILE A 32 -2.61 -3.05 -13.82
C ILE A 32 -3.02 -3.61 -12.45
N ASN A 33 -3.44 -4.87 -12.39
CA ASN A 33 -3.86 -5.49 -11.15
C ASN A 33 -2.71 -5.60 -10.13
N GLU A 34 -1.51 -6.01 -10.59
CA GLU A 34 -0.29 -6.06 -9.77
C GLU A 34 0.08 -4.66 -9.24
N ILE A 35 0.14 -3.66 -10.12
CA ILE A 35 0.44 -2.27 -9.72
C ILE A 35 -0.56 -1.77 -8.67
N LEU A 36 -1.86 -2.06 -8.83
CA LEU A 36 -2.87 -1.67 -7.85
C LEU A 36 -2.67 -2.38 -6.51
N TYR A 37 -2.36 -3.68 -6.51
CA TYR A 37 -2.06 -4.39 -5.27
C TYR A 37 -0.85 -3.79 -4.55
N ASP A 38 0.23 -3.53 -5.29
CA ASP A 38 1.45 -2.95 -4.72
C ASP A 38 1.18 -1.56 -4.11
N VAL A 39 0.41 -0.72 -4.82
CA VAL A 39 0.04 0.62 -4.35
C VAL A 39 -0.83 0.58 -3.09
N PHE A 40 -1.77 -0.37 -3.00
CA PHE A 40 -2.65 -0.49 -1.83
C PHE A 40 -2.05 -1.30 -0.68
N GLN A 41 -0.90 -1.94 -0.87
CA GLN A 41 -0.33 -2.82 0.14
C GLN A 41 0.10 -2.05 1.40
N GLU A 42 0.78 -0.91 1.23
CA GLU A 42 1.21 -0.05 2.36
C GLU A 42 -0.02 0.43 3.16
N ASP A 43 -0.99 1.05 2.48
CA ASP A 43 -2.24 1.50 3.10
C ASP A 43 -2.99 0.37 3.82
N SER A 44 -3.03 -0.82 3.22
CA SER A 44 -3.68 -1.97 3.84
C SER A 44 -2.94 -2.44 5.09
N GLN A 45 -1.61 -2.40 5.10
CA GLN A 45 -0.81 -2.76 6.27
C GLN A 45 -0.99 -1.76 7.40
N ASP A 46 -1.00 -0.46 7.08
CA ASP A 46 -1.25 0.60 8.05
C ASP A 46 -2.64 0.46 8.68
N LEU A 47 -3.69 0.29 7.87
CA LEU A 47 -5.06 0.10 8.36
C LEU A 47 -5.18 -1.13 9.26
N LEU A 48 -4.47 -2.22 8.95
CA LEU A 48 -4.42 -3.41 9.80
C LEU A 48 -3.74 -3.10 11.14
N ALA A 49 -2.60 -2.41 11.13
CA ALA A 49 -1.90 -2.01 12.35
C ALA A 49 -2.77 -1.11 13.23
N PHE A 50 -3.50 -0.15 12.66
CA PHE A 50 -4.47 0.66 13.40
C PHE A 50 -5.56 -0.18 14.05
N LYS A 51 -6.10 -1.15 13.30
CA LYS A 51 -7.18 -2.02 13.79
C LYS A 51 -6.72 -2.98 14.89
N GLU A 52 -5.53 -3.55 14.77
CA GLU A 52 -4.95 -4.41 15.81
C GLU A 52 -4.72 -3.65 17.12
N ARG A 53 -4.38 -2.35 17.02
CA ARG A 53 -4.07 -1.48 18.16
C ARG A 53 -5.27 -0.69 18.69
N GLU A 54 -6.46 -0.91 18.15
CA GLU A 54 -7.69 -0.18 18.53
C GLU A 54 -8.00 -0.27 20.03
N ASN A 55 -7.60 -1.38 20.68
CA ASN A 55 -7.86 -1.63 22.10
C ASN A 55 -6.64 -1.35 23.00
N GLU A 56 -5.53 -0.85 22.45
CA GLU A 56 -4.37 -0.44 23.26
C GLU A 56 -4.71 0.80 24.08
N ALA A 57 -4.25 0.85 25.33
CA ALA A 57 -4.40 2.03 26.15
C ALA A 57 -3.58 3.18 25.56
N THR A 58 -4.14 4.39 25.58
CA THR A 58 -3.38 5.58 25.21
C THR A 58 -2.37 5.92 26.30
N VAL A 59 -1.20 6.42 25.89
CA VAL A 59 -0.18 6.95 26.79
C VAL A 59 -0.19 8.47 26.70
N SER A 60 0.04 9.15 27.82
CA SER A 60 0.26 10.60 27.79
C SER A 60 1.61 10.91 27.15
N PHE A 61 1.71 12.11 26.60
CA PHE A 61 2.95 12.58 25.99
C PHE A 61 4.09 12.65 27.01
N GLU A 62 3.81 13.12 28.23
CA GLU A 62 4.82 13.18 29.30
C GLU A 62 5.37 11.80 29.66
N SER A 63 4.49 10.79 29.85
CA SER A 63 4.93 9.44 30.22
C SER A 63 5.76 8.79 29.11
N PHE A 64 5.39 9.02 27.85
CA PHE A 64 6.16 8.54 26.70
C PHE A 64 7.57 9.17 26.62
N LEU A 65 7.70 10.46 26.93
CA LEU A 65 9.01 11.14 26.96
C LEU A 65 9.91 10.64 28.09
N GLU A 66 9.35 10.32 29.26
CA GLU A 66 10.14 9.73 30.34
C GLU A 66 10.67 8.35 29.96
N GLU A 67 9.85 7.52 29.31
CA GLU A 67 10.23 6.20 28.81
C GLU A 67 11.36 6.28 27.76
N LEU A 68 11.25 7.18 26.78
CA LEU A 68 12.29 7.37 25.77
C LEU A 68 13.64 7.81 26.35
N LYS A 69 13.63 8.69 27.37
CA LYS A 69 14.86 9.10 28.08
C LYS A 69 15.47 7.94 28.86
N ALA A 70 14.63 7.14 29.52
CA ALA A 70 15.09 5.97 30.27
C ALA A 70 15.74 4.93 29.35
N ASP A 71 15.21 4.76 28.14
CA ASP A 71 15.74 3.87 27.10
C ASP A 71 16.97 4.42 26.36
N GLY A 72 17.41 5.65 26.65
CA GLY A 72 18.53 6.31 25.99
C GLY A 72 18.27 6.64 24.51
N ARG A 73 17.00 6.76 24.13
CA ARG A 73 16.52 7.08 22.76
C ARG A 73 16.24 8.57 22.57
N LEU A 74 16.41 9.36 23.62
CA LEU A 74 16.28 10.82 23.68
C LEU A 74 17.46 11.40 24.47
#